data_AF-A0A223FQW0-F1
#
_entry.id   AF-A0A223FQW0-F1
#
_cell.length_a   1.000
_cell.length_b   1.000
_cell.length_c   1.000
_cell.angle_alpha   90.00
_cell.angle_beta   90.00
_cell.angle_gamma   90.00
#
_symmetry.space_group_name_H-M   'P 1'
#
loop_
_entity.id
_entity.type
_entity.pdbx_description
1 polymer ?
#
loop_
_entity_poly.entity_id
_entity_poly.type
_entity_poly.pdbx_seq_one_letter_code
_entity_poly.pdbx_strand_id
1 'polypeptide(L)'
;LVHFFFCREFPISNGKALNFIYSSKQFETKGGLAAGTATTNVFRNSEYKKTMKAFQSQCCSPDEVIFGPDFHQSLYCHFLCGLIFREDVQLISSTFAHSIVHAFRTFEKVW
;
A
#
# COMPACT_ATOMS: atom_id res chain seq x y z
N LEU A 1 2.71 -17.03 7.40
CA LEU A 1 3.57 -17.15 6.21
C LEU A 1 2.82 -16.53 5.04
N VAL A 2 2.85 -15.19 4.90
CA VAL A 2 2.26 -14.50 3.75
C VAL A 2 3.43 -14.10 2.86
N HIS A 3 3.71 -14.93 1.87
CA HIS A 3 4.74 -14.67 0.87
C HIS A 3 4.14 -13.65 -0.11
N PHE A 4 4.43 -12.36 0.08
CA PHE A 4 4.06 -11.33 -0.90
C PHE A 4 4.83 -11.64 -2.19
N PHE A 5 4.09 -11.98 -3.24
CA PHE A 5 4.64 -12.34 -4.55
C PHE A 5 5.15 -11.06 -5.22
N PHE A 6 6.39 -10.68 -4.95
CA PHE A 6 7.10 -9.79 -5.87
C PHE A 6 7.45 -10.61 -7.10
N CYS A 7 6.97 -10.18 -8.26
CA CYS A 7 7.27 -10.84 -9.52
C CYS A 7 8.78 -10.77 -9.75
N ARG A 8 9.49 -11.85 -9.42
CA ARG A 8 10.95 -11.92 -9.46
C ARG A 8 11.51 -11.85 -10.89
N GLU A 9 10.64 -11.99 -11.89
CA GLU A 9 10.96 -11.85 -13.31
C GLU A 9 11.15 -10.39 -13.74
N PHE A 10 10.62 -9.41 -13.00
CA PHE A 10 10.73 -7.98 -13.31
C PHE A 10 11.26 -7.20 -12.11
N PRO A 11 12.59 -7.24 -11.86
CA PRO A 11 13.19 -6.52 -10.75
C PRO A 11 13.06 -5.00 -10.96
N ILE A 12 12.58 -4.33 -9.92
CA ILE A 12 12.50 -2.86 -9.88
C ILE A 12 13.90 -2.38 -9.49
N SER A 13 14.55 -1.58 -10.35
CA SER A 13 15.96 -1.20 -10.14
C SER A 13 16.08 -0.07 -9.12
N ASN A 14 15.77 1.15 -9.54
CA ASN A 14 15.93 2.36 -8.73
C ASN A 14 14.66 3.23 -8.77
N GLY A 15 13.53 2.62 -9.14
CA GLY A 15 12.24 3.27 -9.23
C GLY A 15 11.39 3.06 -7.98
N LYS A 16 10.23 3.70 -7.98
CA LYS A 16 9.22 3.60 -6.94
C LYS A 16 8.07 2.70 -7.38
N ALA A 17 7.36 2.16 -6.40
CA ALA A 17 6.13 1.42 -6.62
C ALA A 17 4.94 2.21 -6.10
N LEU A 18 3.93 2.39 -6.95
CA LEU A 18 2.62 2.88 -6.55
C LEU A 18 1.79 1.69 -6.06
N ASN A 19 1.71 1.52 -4.74
CA ASN A 19 1.03 0.40 -4.12
C ASN A 19 -0.28 0.86 -3.48
N PHE A 20 -1.42 0.37 -3.97
CA PHE A 20 -2.74 0.59 -3.37
C PHE A 20 -2.95 -0.37 -2.19
N ILE A 21 -2.26 -0.10 -1.09
CA ILE A 21 -2.32 -0.88 0.15
C ILE A 21 -2.99 -0.08 1.25
N TYR A 22 -3.92 -0.72 1.95
CA TYR A 22 -4.74 -0.08 2.97
C TYR A 22 -4.65 -0.85 4.27
N SER A 23 -4.40 -0.15 5.36
CA SER A 23 -4.62 -0.67 6.69
C SER A 23 -6.08 -0.54 7.06
N SER A 24 -6.64 -1.57 7.67
CA SER A 24 -7.94 -1.47 8.32
C SER A 24 -7.79 -0.79 9.69
N LYS A 25 -8.87 -0.15 10.15
CA LYS A 25 -8.95 0.40 11.49
C LYS A 25 -8.84 -0.76 12.50
N GLN A 26 -7.87 -0.67 13.41
CA GLN A 26 -7.83 -1.57 14.56
C GLN A 26 -8.86 -1.12 15.58
N PHE A 27 -9.53 -2.08 16.21
CA PHE A 27 -10.43 -1.84 17.33
C PHE A 27 -10.00 -2.69 18.51
N GLU A 28 -10.16 -2.14 19.72
CA GLU A 28 -9.89 -2.89 20.93
C GLU A 28 -11.06 -3.83 21.22
N THR A 29 -10.72 -5.09 21.48
CA THR A 29 -11.68 -6.06 22.00
C THR A 29 -11.99 -5.73 23.46
N LYS A 30 -13.13 -6.22 23.97
CA LYS A 30 -13.50 -6.06 25.39
C LYS A 30 -12.46 -6.61 26.38
N GLY A 31 -11.51 -7.43 25.92
CA GLY A 31 -10.40 -7.96 26.70
C GLY A 31 -9.09 -7.16 26.61
N GLY A 32 -9.09 -5.96 26.01
CA GLY A 32 -7.91 -5.08 25.92
C GLY A 32 -6.91 -5.45 24.83
N LEU A 33 -7.22 -6.41 23.96
CA LEU A 33 -6.39 -6.77 22.82
C LEU A 33 -6.81 -5.99 21.57
N ALA A 34 -5.84 -5.43 20.86
CA ALA A 34 -6.06 -4.79 19.57
C ALA A 34 -6.37 -5.85 18.49
N ALA A 35 -7.50 -5.71 17.81
CA ALA A 35 -7.93 -6.55 16.70
C ALA A 35 -8.03 -5.74 15.40
N GLY A 36 -7.63 -6.34 14.29
CA GLY A 36 -7.68 -5.75 12.95
C GLY A 36 -7.53 -6.83 11.89
N THR A 37 -7.51 -6.43 10.61
CA THR A 37 -7.30 -7.40 9.53
C THR A 37 -5.88 -7.96 9.56
N ALA A 38 -5.70 -9.18 9.04
CA ALA A 38 -4.38 -9.80 8.94
C ALA A 38 -3.38 -8.94 8.14
N THR A 39 -3.83 -8.26 7.08
CA THR A 39 -3.01 -7.33 6.28
C THR A 39 -2.51 -6.14 7.09
N THR A 40 -3.33 -5.61 7.98
CA THR A 40 -2.95 -4.50 8.88
C THR A 40 -1.81 -4.88 9.81
N ASN A 41 -1.86 -6.09 10.38
CA ASN A 41 -0.79 -6.59 11.26
C ASN A 41 0.51 -6.85 10.48
N VAL A 42 0.41 -7.30 9.22
CA VAL A 42 1.58 -7.48 8.35
C VAL A 42 2.22 -6.13 8.00
N PHE A 43 1.45 -5.13 7.56
CA PHE A 43 1.99 -3.81 7.20
C PHE A 43 2.67 -3.09 8.38
N ARG A 44 2.20 -3.34 9.61
CA ARG A 44 2.79 -2.77 10.83
C ARG A 44 4.02 -3.52 11.33
N ASN A 45 4.27 -4.73 10.86
CA ASN A 45 5.42 -5.53 11.31
C ASN A 45 6.74 -4.85 10.90
N SER A 46 7.65 -4.67 11.85
CA SER A 46 8.98 -4.10 11.60
C SER A 46 9.78 -4.88 10.57
N GLU A 47 9.63 -6.20 10.53
CA GLU A 47 10.28 -7.06 9.55
C GLU A 47 9.71 -6.83 8.15
N TYR A 48 8.39 -6.62 8.01
CA TYR A 48 7.80 -6.23 6.72
C TYR A 48 8.38 -4.90 6.23
N LYS A 49 8.48 -3.89 7.11
CA LYS A 49 9.09 -2.60 6.78
C LYS A 49 10.56 -2.73 6.37
N LYS A 50 11.33 -3.58 7.07
CA LYS A 50 12.74 -3.88 6.72
C LYS A 50 12.83 -4.59 5.38
N THR A 51 11.99 -5.59 5.12
CA THR A 51 11.93 -6.30 3.84
C THR A 51 11.58 -5.36 2.70
N MET A 52 10.58 -4.48 2.85
CA MET A 52 10.24 -3.47 1.83
C MET A 52 11.39 -2.50 1.55
N LYS A 53 12.10 -2.05 2.59
CA LYS A 53 13.31 -1.23 2.40
C LYS A 53 14.44 -2.00 1.70
N ALA A 54 14.63 -3.28 2.04
CA ALA A 54 15.67 -4.14 1.45
C ALA A 54 15.39 -4.50 -0.02
N PHE A 55 14.12 -4.58 -0.43
CA PHE A 55 13.71 -4.84 -1.80
C PHE A 55 13.81 -3.62 -2.74
N GLN A 56 14.35 -2.48 -2.27
CA GLN A 56 14.56 -1.23 -3.03
C GLN A 56 13.32 -0.61 -3.69
N SER A 57 12.17 -1.27 -3.64
CA SER A 57 10.86 -0.74 -3.97
C SER A 57 10.42 0.25 -2.90
N GLN A 58 10.85 1.51 -3.03
CA GLN A 58 10.28 2.58 -2.22
C GLN A 58 8.81 2.77 -2.62
N CYS A 59 7.90 2.46 -1.70
CA CYS A 59 6.50 2.83 -1.86
C CYS A 59 6.40 4.34 -2.07
N CYS A 60 5.62 4.78 -3.06
CA CYS A 60 5.39 6.21 -3.29
C CYS A 60 4.66 6.86 -2.11
N SER A 61 3.83 6.07 -1.42
CA SER A 61 2.94 6.55 -0.39
C SER A 61 3.56 6.37 0.99
N PRO A 62 3.55 7.42 1.82
CA PRO A 62 4.08 7.35 3.16
C PRO A 62 3.16 6.54 4.08
N ASP A 63 3.69 6.15 5.25
CA ASP A 63 2.98 5.31 6.22
C ASP A 63 1.64 5.96 6.63
N GLU A 64 1.56 7.28 6.77
CA GLU A 64 0.36 8.02 7.15
C GLU A 64 -0.78 7.84 6.14
N VAL A 65 -0.46 7.65 4.86
CA VAL A 65 -1.46 7.37 3.81
C VAL A 65 -1.93 5.93 3.88
N ILE A 66 -1.01 4.97 4.07
CA ILE A 66 -1.31 3.54 4.17
C ILE A 66 -2.15 3.23 5.42
N PHE A 67 -1.82 3.90 6.54
CA PHE A 67 -2.47 3.76 7.83
C PHE A 67 -3.58 4.79 8.08
N GLY A 68 -3.96 5.55 7.05
CA GLY A 68 -5.01 6.55 7.12
C GLY A 68 -6.36 5.94 7.55
N PRO A 69 -7.18 6.68 8.33
CA PRO A 69 -8.43 6.16 8.86
C PRO A 69 -9.57 6.17 7.82
N ASP A 70 -9.46 6.97 6.76
CA ASP A 70 -10.46 7.11 5.70
C ASP A 70 -9.93 6.57 4.38
N PHE A 71 -10.65 5.61 3.81
CA PHE A 71 -10.24 4.92 2.58
C PHE A 71 -10.16 5.87 1.38
N HIS A 72 -11.12 6.80 1.24
CA HIS A 72 -11.18 7.70 0.09
C HIS A 72 -10.05 8.72 0.12
N GLN A 73 -9.75 9.27 1.30
CA GLN A 73 -8.59 10.15 1.51
C GLN A 73 -7.29 9.41 1.24
N SER A 74 -7.13 8.19 1.76
CA SER A 74 -5.95 7.37 1.49
C SER A 74 -5.79 7.07 0.00
N LEU A 75 -6.85 6.67 -0.69
CA LEU A 75 -6.84 6.42 -2.13
C LEU A 75 -6.44 7.67 -2.92
N TYR A 76 -7.00 8.82 -2.57
CA TYR A 76 -6.66 10.10 -3.18
C TYR A 76 -5.17 10.44 -2.98
N CYS A 77 -4.68 10.31 -1.75
CA CYS A 77 -3.28 10.56 -1.42
C CYS A 77 -2.33 9.55 -2.11
N HIS A 78 -2.73 8.28 -2.28
CA HIS A 78 -1.98 7.32 -3.08
C HIS A 78 -1.78 7.83 -4.51
N PHE A 79 -2.84 8.31 -5.16
CA PHE A 79 -2.74 8.89 -6.49
C PHE A 79 -1.88 10.15 -6.51
N LEU A 80 -2.05 11.05 -5.55
CA LEU A 80 -1.25 12.28 -5.47
C LEU A 80 0.25 11.96 -5.35
N CYS A 81 0.62 11.02 -4.48
CA CYS A 81 2.00 10.54 -4.38
C CYS A 81 2.48 9.92 -5.70
N GLY A 82 1.67 9.09 -6.35
CA GLY A 82 1.99 8.48 -7.64
C GLY A 82 2.21 9.52 -8.75
N LEU A 83 1.41 10.58 -8.79
CA LEU A 83 1.52 11.67 -9.76
C LEU A 83 2.76 12.54 -9.51
N ILE A 84 3.08 12.82 -8.24
CA ILE A 84 4.28 13.58 -7.85
C ILE A 84 5.55 12.84 -8.30
N PHE A 85 5.59 11.52 -8.11
CA PHE A 85 6.74 10.69 -8.47
C PHE A 85 6.57 9.96 -9.81
N ARG A 86 5.72 10.45 -10.72
CA ARG A 86 5.30 9.71 -11.93
C ARG A 86 6.46 9.24 -12.82
N GLU A 87 7.56 9.99 -12.87
CA GLU A 87 8.74 9.65 -13.69
C GLU A 87 9.57 8.52 -13.03
N ASP A 88 9.42 8.32 -11.72
CA ASP A 88 10.10 7.28 -10.96
C ASP A 88 9.26 5.99 -10.83
N VAL A 89 7.95 6.04 -11.12
CA VAL A 89 7.04 4.89 -10.94
C VAL A 89 7.32 3.81 -11.98
N GLN A 90 7.76 2.65 -11.52
CA GLN A 90 8.07 1.48 -12.37
C GLN A 90 7.08 0.32 -12.17
N LEU A 91 6.33 0.34 -11.07
CA LEU A 91 5.35 -0.69 -10.74
C LEU A 91 4.09 -0.07 -10.14
N ILE A 92 2.92 -0.57 -10.58
CA ILE A 92 1.64 -0.30 -9.93
C ILE A 92 1.11 -1.63 -9.41
N SER A 93 0.81 -1.71 -8.11
CA SER A 93 0.37 -2.98 -7.50
C SER A 93 -0.66 -2.80 -6.38
N SER A 94 -1.26 -3.91 -5.96
CA SER A 94 -2.23 -4.01 -4.86
C SER A 94 -2.26 -5.45 -4.35
N THR A 95 -2.72 -5.64 -3.10
CA THR A 95 -3.01 -6.97 -2.55
C THR A 95 -4.10 -7.71 -3.34
N PHE A 96 -5.08 -6.99 -3.90
CA PHE A 96 -6.17 -7.55 -4.68
C PHE A 96 -6.36 -6.80 -5.99
N ALA A 97 -6.64 -7.53 -7.08
CA ALA A 97 -6.92 -6.96 -8.40
C ALA A 97 -8.11 -5.98 -8.38
N HIS A 98 -9.14 -6.30 -7.59
CA HIS A 98 -10.30 -5.42 -7.38
C HIS A 98 -9.89 -4.00 -6.94
N SER A 99 -8.89 -3.87 -6.06
CA SER A 99 -8.49 -2.54 -5.58
C SER A 99 -7.85 -1.69 -6.68
N ILE A 100 -7.12 -2.30 -7.63
CA ILE A 100 -6.57 -1.57 -8.79
C ILE A 100 -7.72 -1.06 -9.65
N VAL A 101 -8.66 -1.93 -10.01
CA VAL A 101 -9.82 -1.55 -10.81
C VAL A 101 -10.63 -0.45 -10.13
N HIS A 102 -10.86 -0.57 -8.82
CA HIS A 102 -11.57 0.44 -8.04
C HIS A 102 -10.81 1.78 -7.99
N ALA A 103 -9.49 1.74 -7.82
CA ALA A 103 -8.65 2.92 -7.81
C ALA A 103 -8.77 3.68 -9.14
N PHE A 104 -8.52 3.02 -10.27
CA PHE A 104 -8.57 3.66 -11.59
C PHE A 104 -9.97 4.14 -11.97
N ARG A 105 -11.04 3.39 -11.63
CA ARG A 105 -12.43 3.88 -11.81
C ARG A 105 -12.73 5.13 -10.98
N THR A 106 -12.10 5.26 -9.82
CA THR A 106 -12.24 6.46 -9.00
C THR A 106 -11.48 7.60 -9.64
N PHE A 107 -10.25 7.36 -10.10
CA PHE A 107 -9.43 8.32 -10.81
C PHE A 107 -10.16 8.94 -12.01
N GLU A 108 -10.77 8.12 -12.88
CA GLU A 108 -11.57 8.57 -14.03
C GLU A 108 -12.77 9.48 -13.69
N LYS A 109 -13.24 9.44 -12.43
CA LYS A 109 -14.39 10.25 -11.99
C LYS A 109 -13.99 11.57 -11.34
N VAL A 110 -12.79 11.61 -10.77
CA VAL A 110 -12.33 12.75 -9.96
C VAL A 110 -11.31 13.61 -10.70
N TRP A 111 -10.74 13.10 -11.79
CA TRP A 111 -9.74 13.76 -12.65
C TRP A 111 -10.22 13.75 -14.10
#